data_AF-A0A136JPK3-F1
#
_entry.id   AF-A0A136JPK3-F1
#
_cell.length_a   1.000
_cell.length_b   1.000
_cell.length_c   1.000
_cell.angle_alpha   90.00
_cell.angle_beta   90.00
_cell.angle_gamma   90.00
#
_symmetry.space_group_name_H-M   'P 1'
#
loop_
_entity.id
_entity.type
_entity.pdbx_description
1 polymer ?
#
loop_
_entity_poly.entity_id
_entity_poly.type
_entity_poly.pdbx_seq_one_letter_code
_entity_poly.pdbx_strand_id
1 'polypeptide(L)'
;MFHNHYTKHRLSTIQNGGFGLVELLVSFSILTLVLGTIMVRQDSFNAAVLLRNQSYEIALHAREVQMYAVSILGDAGDYRDIYGLYFDTTNATNRSGYKIYKDTTTGDLRYSDSEEFGVQGKLDQRFEIGDIRTIDSSGSSSDVDSISVVFQRPNFDAKFF
;
A
#
# COMPACT_ATOMS: atom_id res chain seq x y z
N MET A 1 64.35 -4.44 68.96
CA MET A 1 63.16 -5.19 68.51
C MET A 1 62.35 -4.28 67.58
N PHE A 2 62.38 -4.61 66.28
CA PHE A 2 61.22 -4.84 65.39
C PHE A 2 59.90 -4.08 65.67
N HIS A 3 59.14 -3.55 64.71
CA HIS A 3 59.05 -3.81 63.27
C HIS A 3 58.28 -2.65 62.60
N ASN A 4 58.76 -2.21 61.44
CA ASN A 4 58.10 -1.20 60.60
C ASN A 4 57.02 -1.87 59.74
N HIS A 5 55.78 -1.35 59.73
CA HIS A 5 54.67 -1.89 58.94
C HIS A 5 54.43 -0.99 57.72
N TYR A 6 54.91 -1.43 56.55
CA TYR A 6 54.50 -0.83 55.27
C TYR A 6 53.42 -1.71 54.64
N THR A 7 52.19 -1.21 54.63
CA THR A 7 51.06 -1.80 53.90
C THR A 7 51.23 -1.57 52.40
N LYS A 8 51.44 -2.66 51.67
CA LYS A 8 51.64 -2.67 50.22
C LYS A 8 50.27 -2.66 49.54
N HIS A 9 49.81 -1.51 49.05
CA HIS A 9 48.61 -1.45 48.21
C HIS A 9 48.92 -2.06 46.82
N ARG A 10 48.22 -3.13 46.47
CA ARG A 10 48.27 -3.70 45.12
C ARG A 10 47.39 -2.86 44.18
N LEU A 11 48.01 -2.17 43.24
CA LEU A 11 47.32 -1.61 42.08
C LEU A 11 46.78 -2.77 41.23
N SER A 12 45.46 -2.84 41.09
CA SER A 12 44.79 -3.74 40.15
C SER A 12 45.00 -3.16 38.75
N THR A 13 45.93 -3.74 38.00
CA THR A 13 46.01 -3.52 36.56
C THR A 13 44.75 -4.11 35.94
N ILE A 14 43.87 -3.25 35.44
CA ILE A 14 42.79 -3.68 34.56
C ILE A 14 43.47 -4.27 33.31
N GLN A 15 43.43 -5.60 33.17
CA GLN A 15 43.87 -6.24 31.94
C GLN A 15 42.91 -5.83 30.82
N ASN A 16 43.34 -4.86 30.00
CA ASN A 16 42.72 -4.61 28.70
C ASN A 16 43.13 -5.75 27.76
N GLY A 17 42.50 -6.91 27.92
CA GLY A 17 42.65 -8.03 26.99
C GLY A 17 41.98 -7.70 25.66
N GLY A 18 42.71 -7.87 24.55
CA GLY A 18 42.13 -7.86 23.21
C GLY A 18 41.21 -9.06 23.01
N PHE A 19 40.31 -8.96 22.03
CA PHE A 19 39.34 -10.02 21.72
C PHE A 19 40.05 -11.26 21.19
N GLY A 20 39.74 -12.45 21.73
CA GLY A 20 40.26 -13.70 21.22
C GLY A 20 39.69 -14.03 19.83
N LEU A 21 40.46 -14.77 19.01
CA LEU A 21 40.02 -15.19 17.68
C LEU A 21 38.70 -16.00 17.71
N VAL A 22 38.51 -16.81 18.75
CA VAL A 22 37.28 -17.60 18.93
C VAL A 22 36.10 -16.69 19.26
N GLU A 23 36.28 -15.69 20.12
CA GLU A 23 35.24 -14.73 20.46
C GLU A 23 34.84 -13.89 19.24
N LEU A 24 35.81 -13.53 18.39
CA LEU A 24 35.56 -12.84 17.12
C LEU A 24 34.70 -13.68 16.19
N LEU A 25 35.00 -14.97 16.05
CA LEU A 25 34.21 -15.89 15.22
C LEU A 25 32.78 -16.07 15.73
N VAL A 26 32.60 -16.23 17.04
CA VAL A 26 31.28 -16.34 17.66
C VAL A 26 30.47 -15.06 17.49
N SER A 27 31.12 -13.90 17.63
CA SER A 27 30.42 -12.61 17.47
C SER A 27 30.04 -12.36 16.02
N PHE A 28 30.93 -12.73 15.08
CA PHE A 28 30.66 -12.65 13.65
C PHE A 28 29.54 -13.60 13.21
N SER A 29 29.47 -14.81 13.77
CA SER A 29 28.40 -15.77 13.46
C SER A 29 27.04 -15.27 13.95
N ILE A 30 26.97 -14.70 15.16
CA ILE A 30 25.74 -14.09 15.68
C ILE A 30 25.33 -12.89 14.82
N LEU A 31 26.28 -12.02 14.46
CA LEU A 31 26.01 -10.85 13.62
C LEU A 31 25.45 -11.24 12.25
N THR A 32 26.04 -12.23 11.59
CA THR A 32 25.56 -12.69 10.26
C THR A 32 24.17 -13.33 10.35
N LEU A 33 23.88 -14.09 11.41
CA LEU A 33 22.53 -14.64 11.65
C LEU A 33 21.48 -13.53 11.86
N VAL A 34 21.81 -12.52 12.66
CA VAL A 34 20.90 -11.39 12.92
C VAL A 34 20.68 -10.57 11.64
N LEU A 35 21.75 -10.20 10.93
CA LEU A 35 21.65 -9.45 9.68
C LEU A 35 20.89 -10.22 8.61
N GLY A 36 21.13 -11.53 8.48
CA GLY A 36 20.40 -12.39 7.54
C GLY A 36 18.89 -12.38 7.83
N THR A 37 18.50 -12.49 9.10
CA THR A 37 17.09 -12.44 9.50
C THR A 37 16.43 -11.10 9.17
N ILE A 38 17.15 -9.99 9.36
CA ILE A 38 16.66 -8.64 9.04
C ILE A 38 16.50 -8.49 7.52
N MET A 39 17.48 -8.89 6.72
CA MET A 39 17.41 -8.77 5.26
C MET A 39 16.23 -9.56 4.68
N VAL A 40 15.99 -10.79 5.15
CA VAL A 40 14.85 -11.61 4.69
C VAL A 40 13.51 -10.91 4.96
N ARG A 41 13.38 -10.16 6.07
CA ARG A 41 12.16 -9.43 6.39
C ARG A 41 12.03 -8.11 5.65
N GLN A 42 13.13 -7.48 5.29
CA GLN A 42 13.16 -6.15 4.66
C GLN A 42 12.37 -6.10 3.35
N ASP A 43 12.46 -7.14 2.51
CA ASP A 43 11.75 -7.18 1.23
C ASP A 43 10.23 -7.20 1.42
N SER A 44 9.74 -8.01 2.36
CA SER A 44 8.31 -8.09 2.69
C SER A 44 7.78 -6.75 3.25
N PHE A 45 8.57 -6.08 4.07
CA PHE A 45 8.21 -4.78 4.63
C PHE A 45 8.15 -3.71 3.54
N ASN A 46 9.14 -3.67 2.64
CA ASN A 46 9.15 -2.73 1.53
C ASN A 46 7.94 -2.93 0.61
N ALA A 47 7.62 -4.18 0.25
CA ALA A 47 6.43 -4.49 -0.54
C ALA A 47 5.14 -4.04 0.14
N ALA A 48 5.00 -4.27 1.46
CA ALA A 48 3.83 -3.84 2.22
C ALA A 48 3.67 -2.30 2.27
N VAL A 49 4.77 -1.56 2.42
CA VAL A 49 4.75 -0.09 2.40
C VAL A 49 4.31 0.43 1.03
N LEU A 50 4.86 -0.14 -0.05
CA LEU A 50 4.51 0.26 -1.42
C LEU A 50 3.04 -0.06 -1.77
N LEU A 51 2.54 -1.22 -1.34
CA LEU A 51 1.14 -1.60 -1.52
C LEU A 51 0.20 -0.65 -0.75
N ARG A 52 0.57 -0.29 0.49
CA ARG A 52 -0.20 0.68 1.29
C ARG A 52 -0.24 2.05 0.62
N ASN A 53 0.88 2.55 0.10
CA ASN A 53 0.92 3.82 -0.60
C ASN A 53 -0.02 3.81 -1.81
N GLN A 54 0.01 2.76 -2.63
CA GLN A 54 -0.92 2.63 -3.75
C GLN A 54 -2.38 2.55 -3.32
N SER A 55 -2.67 1.88 -2.20
CA SER A 55 -4.02 1.86 -1.63
C SER A 55 -4.49 3.27 -1.24
N TYR A 56 -3.58 4.12 -0.75
CA TYR A 56 -3.87 5.52 -0.48
C TYR A 56 -4.07 6.33 -1.76
N GLU A 57 -3.29 6.10 -2.81
CA GLU A 57 -3.52 6.74 -4.11
C GLU A 57 -4.90 6.37 -4.68
N ILE A 58 -5.32 5.09 -4.61
CA ILE A 58 -6.68 4.67 -5.01
C ILE A 58 -7.74 5.42 -4.18
N ALA A 59 -7.57 5.49 -2.86
CA ALA A 59 -8.50 6.20 -1.99
C ALA A 59 -8.57 7.71 -2.29
N LEU A 60 -7.42 8.31 -2.62
CA LEU A 60 -7.33 9.71 -3.04
C LEU A 60 -8.08 9.93 -4.37
N HIS A 61 -7.80 9.11 -5.38
CA HIS A 61 -8.49 9.20 -6.67
C HIS A 61 -10.00 8.96 -6.52
N ALA A 62 -10.42 8.04 -5.66
CA ALA A 62 -11.83 7.85 -5.33
C ALA A 62 -12.45 9.13 -4.74
N ARG A 63 -11.71 9.83 -3.88
CA ARG A 63 -12.16 11.10 -3.32
C ARG A 63 -12.21 12.22 -4.37
N GLU A 64 -11.25 12.28 -5.28
CA GLU A 64 -11.24 13.24 -6.39
C GLU A 64 -12.45 13.03 -7.32
N VAL A 65 -12.73 11.78 -7.69
CA VAL A 65 -13.91 11.42 -8.49
C VAL A 65 -15.21 11.81 -7.78
N GLN A 66 -15.31 11.56 -6.48
CA GLN A 66 -16.45 12.02 -5.68
C GLN A 66 -16.60 13.56 -5.70
N MET A 67 -15.48 14.30 -5.66
CA MET A 67 -15.50 15.76 -5.78
C MET A 67 -15.91 16.24 -7.18
N TYR A 68 -15.52 15.53 -8.25
CA TYR A 68 -15.99 15.84 -9.61
C TYR A 68 -17.50 15.67 -9.75
N ALA A 69 -18.08 14.63 -9.14
CA ALA A 69 -19.53 14.45 -9.11
C ALA A 69 -20.28 15.58 -8.38
N VAL A 70 -19.64 16.25 -7.40
CA VAL A 70 -20.21 17.42 -6.71
C VAL A 70 -20.05 18.69 -7.54
N SER A 71 -18.89 18.87 -8.16
CA SER A 71 -18.53 20.12 -8.82
C SER A 71 -19.42 20.43 -10.04
N ILE A 72 -19.70 21.71 -10.26
CA ILE A 72 -20.43 22.23 -11.43
C ILE A 72 -19.41 22.62 -12.51
N LEU A 73 -18.40 21.78 -12.74
CA LEU A 73 -17.49 21.93 -13.88
C LEU A 73 -18.19 21.34 -15.10
N GLY A 74 -19.26 22.01 -15.54
CA GLY A 74 -19.95 21.66 -16.77
C GLY A 74 -19.07 22.06 -17.95
N ASP A 75 -18.59 21.06 -18.70
CA ASP A 75 -18.10 21.28 -20.06
C ASP A 75 -19.33 21.42 -20.97
N ALA A 76 -19.45 22.58 -21.62
CA ALA A 76 -20.33 22.85 -22.75
C ALA A 76 -21.78 22.29 -22.73
N GLY A 77 -22.45 22.25 -21.58
CA GLY A 77 -23.92 22.10 -21.51
C GLY A 77 -24.46 20.79 -20.95
N ASP A 78 -23.62 19.83 -20.56
CA ASP A 78 -24.08 18.63 -19.84
C ASP A 78 -23.73 18.71 -18.35
N TYR A 79 -24.75 18.98 -17.54
CA TYR A 79 -24.61 19.14 -16.08
C TYR A 79 -24.88 17.83 -15.33
N ARG A 80 -25.12 16.73 -16.05
CA ARG A 80 -25.54 15.45 -15.47
C ARG A 80 -24.49 14.36 -15.58
N ASP A 81 -23.28 14.70 -16.03
CA ASP A 81 -22.16 13.76 -16.13
C ASP A 81 -21.91 13.02 -14.82
N ILE A 82 -21.73 11.70 -14.95
CA ILE A 82 -21.55 10.78 -13.84
C ILE A 82 -20.10 10.32 -13.87
N TYR A 83 -19.43 10.41 -12.72
CA TYR A 83 -18.03 10.05 -12.59
C TYR A 83 -17.89 8.80 -11.74
N GLY A 84 -16.96 7.93 -12.13
CA GLY A 84 -16.73 6.68 -11.43
C GLY A 84 -15.32 6.14 -11.57
N LEU A 85 -15.06 5.10 -10.78
CA LEU A 85 -13.89 4.24 -10.88
C LEU A 85 -14.34 2.87 -11.35
N TYR A 86 -13.60 2.28 -12.27
CA TYR A 86 -13.86 0.95 -12.80
C TYR A 86 -12.67 0.06 -12.53
N PHE A 87 -12.93 -1.09 -11.90
CA PHE A 87 -11.96 -2.14 -11.63
C PHE A 87 -12.35 -3.39 -12.40
N ASP A 88 -11.36 -4.10 -12.92
CA ASP A 88 -11.57 -5.26 -13.78
C ASP A 88 -10.42 -6.26 -13.59
N THR A 89 -10.78 -7.50 -13.31
CA THR A 89 -9.84 -8.60 -13.04
C THR A 89 -9.82 -9.67 -14.14
N THR A 90 -10.51 -9.45 -15.26
CA THR A 90 -10.68 -10.43 -16.35
C THR A 90 -9.38 -10.78 -17.07
N ASN A 91 -8.41 -9.85 -17.12
CA ASN A 91 -7.12 -10.05 -17.78
C ASN A 91 -5.97 -9.37 -17.00
N ALA A 92 -4.75 -9.87 -17.15
CA ALA A 92 -3.53 -9.36 -16.52
C ALA A 92 -3.33 -7.85 -16.70
N THR A 93 -3.63 -7.32 -17.89
CA THR A 93 -3.52 -5.87 -18.16
C THR A 93 -4.50 -5.05 -17.31
N ASN A 94 -5.72 -5.55 -17.12
CA ASN A 94 -6.76 -4.88 -16.33
C ASN A 94 -6.47 -4.97 -14.83
N ARG A 95 -6.00 -6.14 -14.38
CA ARG A 95 -5.58 -6.39 -12.99
C ARG A 95 -4.46 -5.45 -12.53
N SER A 96 -3.72 -4.84 -13.46
CA SER A 96 -2.59 -3.94 -13.18
C SER A 96 -3.00 -2.48 -12.92
N GLY A 97 -4.30 -2.18 -12.79
CA GLY A 97 -4.77 -0.81 -12.62
C GLY A 97 -6.28 -0.68 -12.41
N TYR A 98 -6.75 0.55 -12.56
CA TYR A 98 -8.17 0.90 -12.52
C TYR A 98 -8.41 2.09 -13.43
N LYS A 99 -9.62 2.18 -13.97
CA LYS A 99 -10.00 3.26 -14.87
C LYS A 99 -10.80 4.32 -14.11
N ILE A 100 -10.55 5.58 -14.43
CA ILE A 100 -11.42 6.69 -14.04
C ILE A 100 -12.21 7.05 -15.29
N TYR A 101 -13.52 7.15 -15.16
CA TYR A 101 -14.40 7.36 -16.29
C TYR A 101 -15.48 8.40 -16.02
N LYS A 102 -16.03 8.91 -17.12
CA LYS A 102 -17.16 9.83 -17.15
C LYS A 102 -18.23 9.23 -18.06
N ASP A 103 -19.30 8.74 -17.47
CA ASP A 103 -20.44 8.16 -18.20
C ASP A 103 -21.23 9.32 -18.85
N THR A 104 -20.99 9.50 -20.14
CA THR A 104 -21.66 10.50 -20.99
C THR A 104 -22.40 9.86 -22.17
N THR A 105 -22.14 8.58 -22.46
CA THR A 105 -22.60 7.97 -23.71
C THR A 105 -23.90 7.21 -23.50
N THR A 106 -23.97 6.43 -22.42
CA THR A 106 -25.07 5.48 -22.18
C THR A 106 -25.95 5.88 -21.01
N GLY A 107 -25.39 6.55 -19.99
CA GLY A 107 -26.08 6.91 -18.77
C GLY A 107 -26.48 5.69 -17.94
N ASP A 108 -25.78 4.56 -18.10
CA ASP A 108 -26.12 3.27 -17.50
C ASP A 108 -25.41 3.01 -16.16
N LEU A 109 -24.62 3.99 -15.68
CA LEU A 109 -23.85 3.93 -14.44
C LEU A 109 -22.72 2.89 -14.46
N ARG A 110 -22.35 2.41 -15.64
CA ARG A 110 -21.22 1.50 -15.84
C ARG A 110 -20.18 2.17 -16.71
N TYR A 111 -18.98 1.61 -16.64
CA TYR A 111 -17.95 1.98 -17.59
C TYR A 111 -18.22 1.28 -18.91
N SER A 112 -18.26 2.06 -19.99
CA SER A 112 -18.15 1.58 -21.35
C SER A 112 -16.82 2.01 -21.97
N ASP A 113 -16.36 1.25 -22.98
CA ASP A 113 -15.18 1.65 -23.74
C ASP A 113 -15.33 3.08 -24.28
N SER A 114 -14.23 3.86 -24.28
CA SER A 114 -14.14 5.28 -24.66
C SER A 114 -14.71 6.31 -23.67
N GLU A 115 -15.06 5.89 -22.45
CA GLU A 115 -15.50 6.81 -21.38
C GLU A 115 -14.37 7.18 -20.41
N GLU A 116 -13.11 6.84 -20.71
CA GLU A 116 -11.98 7.20 -19.85
C GLU A 116 -11.85 8.71 -19.67
N PHE A 117 -11.70 9.12 -18.42
CA PHE A 117 -11.57 10.51 -18.02
C PHE A 117 -10.34 10.72 -17.17
N GLY A 118 -9.55 11.74 -17.52
CA GLY A 118 -8.37 12.13 -16.76
C GLY A 118 -7.28 11.06 -16.72
N VAL A 119 -6.45 11.12 -15.68
CA VAL A 119 -5.31 10.21 -15.50
C VAL A 119 -5.81 8.88 -14.92
N GLN A 120 -5.55 7.80 -15.65
CA GLN A 120 -5.93 6.45 -15.23
C GLN A 120 -5.02 5.94 -14.10
N GLY A 121 -5.60 5.15 -13.21
CA GLY A 121 -4.88 4.52 -12.11
C GLY A 121 -4.05 3.34 -12.57
N LYS A 122 -2.75 3.35 -12.29
CA LYS A 122 -1.86 2.22 -12.56
C LYS A 122 -1.23 1.74 -11.26
N LEU A 123 -1.15 0.43 -11.10
CA LEU A 123 -0.41 -0.19 -10.02
C LEU A 123 1.05 -0.38 -10.43
N ASP A 124 1.94 -0.40 -9.43
CA ASP A 124 3.33 -0.85 -9.61
C ASP A 124 3.31 -2.31 -10.09
N GLN A 125 4.21 -2.66 -11.00
CA GLN A 125 4.26 -3.95 -11.70
C GLN A 125 4.35 -5.17 -10.77
N ARG A 126 4.70 -4.97 -9.49
CA ARG A 126 4.75 -6.03 -8.47
C ARG A 126 3.38 -6.39 -7.90
N PHE A 127 2.35 -5.59 -8.16
CA PHE A 127 1.03 -5.75 -7.57
C PHE A 127 -0.06 -5.82 -8.64
N GLU A 128 -1.11 -6.52 -8.28
CA GLU A 128 -2.31 -6.64 -9.10
C GLU A 128 -3.55 -6.68 -8.19
N ILE A 129 -4.70 -6.37 -8.77
CA ILE A 129 -5.99 -6.64 -8.17
C ILE A 129 -6.25 -8.13 -8.30
N GLY A 130 -6.13 -8.84 -7.19
CA GLY A 130 -6.25 -10.30 -7.16
C GLY A 130 -7.66 -10.79 -7.46
N ASP A 131 -8.64 -10.19 -6.78
CA ASP A 131 -10.05 -10.54 -6.81
C ASP A 131 -10.90 -9.34 -6.33
N ILE A 132 -12.16 -9.26 -6.77
CA ILE A 132 -13.12 -8.23 -6.35
C ILE A 132 -14.30 -8.93 -5.70
N ARG A 133 -14.57 -8.55 -4.46
CA ARG A 133 -15.66 -9.11 -3.67
C ARG A 133 -16.63 -8.03 -3.24
N THR A 134 -17.90 -8.23 -3.57
CA THR A 134 -19.00 -7.40 -3.07
C THR A 134 -19.60 -8.03 -1.82
N ILE A 135 -20.09 -7.21 -0.90
CA ILE A 135 -20.78 -7.65 0.31
C ILE A 135 -22.12 -6.95 0.35
N ASP A 136 -23.20 -7.73 0.44
CA ASP A 136 -24.56 -7.18 0.54
C ASP A 136 -24.93 -6.79 1.98
N SER A 137 -26.14 -6.22 2.14
CA SER A 137 -26.64 -5.79 3.45
C SER A 137 -26.92 -6.94 4.42
N SER A 138 -26.95 -8.19 3.94
CA SER A 138 -27.07 -9.41 4.75
C SER A 138 -25.71 -9.99 5.16
N GLY A 139 -24.61 -9.41 4.66
CA GLY A 139 -23.25 -9.89 4.89
C GLY A 139 -22.83 -11.03 3.95
N SER A 140 -23.64 -11.36 2.94
CA SER A 140 -23.29 -12.35 1.92
C SER A 140 -22.26 -11.75 0.96
N SER A 141 -21.24 -12.52 0.62
CA SER A 141 -20.21 -12.10 -0.32
C SER A 141 -20.36 -12.75 -1.68
N SER A 142 -20.12 -11.99 -2.75
CA SER A 142 -20.04 -12.49 -4.12
C SER A 142 -18.77 -12.00 -4.80
N ASP A 143 -18.09 -12.91 -5.48
CA ASP A 143 -16.93 -12.59 -6.30
C ASP A 143 -17.42 -12.08 -7.67
N VAL A 144 -16.82 -11.00 -8.17
CA VAL A 144 -17.18 -10.36 -9.44
C VAL A 144 -15.92 -10.07 -10.23
N ASP A 145 -15.99 -10.17 -11.55
CA ASP A 145 -14.83 -9.93 -12.42
C ASP A 145 -14.59 -8.43 -12.69
N SER A 146 -15.61 -7.60 -12.47
CA SER A 146 -15.49 -6.15 -12.59
C SER A 146 -16.51 -5.44 -11.72
N ILE A 147 -16.23 -4.18 -11.42
CA ILE A 147 -17.13 -3.33 -10.63
C ILE A 147 -16.95 -1.87 -11.02
N SER A 148 -18.08 -1.19 -11.17
CA SER A 148 -18.14 0.26 -11.32
C SER A 148 -18.52 0.89 -9.98
N VAL A 149 -17.65 1.75 -9.44
CA VAL A 149 -17.88 2.55 -8.25
C VAL A 149 -18.24 3.97 -8.67
N VAL A 150 -19.49 4.37 -8.45
CA VAL A 150 -20.07 5.60 -8.99
C VAL A 150 -20.49 6.54 -7.88
N PHE A 151 -20.28 7.84 -8.11
CA PHE A 151 -20.77 8.91 -7.25
C PHE A 151 -21.68 9.82 -8.08
N GLN A 152 -22.91 10.09 -7.60
CA GLN A 152 -23.88 10.90 -8.34
C GLN A 152 -24.56 11.94 -7.44
N ARG A 153 -25.09 13.01 -8.03
CA ARG A 153 -26.01 13.92 -7.32
C ARG A 153 -27.41 13.30 -7.21
N PRO A 154 -28.23 13.70 -6.20
CA PRO A 154 -27.89 14.52 -5.03
C PRO A 154 -27.27 13.69 -3.87
N ASN A 155 -27.28 12.36 -3.95
CA ASN A 155 -26.69 11.48 -2.94
C ASN A 155 -25.30 10.98 -3.36
N PHE A 156 -24.27 11.49 -2.69
CA PHE A 156 -22.85 11.23 -2.95
C PHE A 156 -22.30 9.95 -2.30
N ASP A 157 -23.18 9.08 -1.80
CA ASP A 157 -22.81 7.74 -1.41
C ASP A 157 -22.28 6.95 -2.61
N ALA A 158 -21.28 6.11 -2.37
CA ALA A 158 -20.77 5.21 -3.39
C ALA A 158 -21.86 4.21 -3.80
N LYS A 159 -22.09 4.08 -5.10
CA LYS A 159 -22.92 3.03 -5.68
C LYS A 159 -22.04 2.06 -6.45
N PHE A 160 -22.42 0.78 -6.44
CA PHE A 160 -21.66 -0.32 -7.02
C PHE A 160 -22.50 -1.00 -8.11
N PHE A 161 -21.95 -1.15 -9.31
CA PHE A 161 -22.65 -1.64 -10.51
C PHE A 161 -21.87 -2.68 -11.31
#